data_AF-A0A9P5XD15-F1
#
_entry.id   AF-A0A9P5XD15-F1
#
_cell.length_a   1.000
_cell.length_b   1.000
_cell.length_c   1.000
_cell.angle_alpha   90.00
_cell.angle_beta   90.00
_cell.angle_gamma   90.00
#
_symmetry.space_group_name_H-M   'P 1'
#
loop_
_entity.id
_entity.type
_entity.pdbx_description
1 polymer ?
#
loop_
_entity_poly.entity_id
_entity_poly.type
_entity_poly.pdbx_seq_one_letter_code
_entity_poly.pdbx_strand_id
1 'polypeptide(L)'
;MNLLSLPTEILASICLYLGVADSYALQSVNRRFLSLYRTSIELQYALECQVACVDDNPRCCLPVATRLLILRNRESAWRSLKPTSRERISLPGTAVPRRYGITRSHYMLGLPSSSLTSSIDGIHSYPIQTQSEDSSWSVVHTEGIVDFGCCIDECDLIACVSRAASRGSILELYLHLFQHSTGNPHPLATNPKILLCREEVVGSSDWMTMTIEVVGEIAVLAVEATSSFKKMYVLNWKTGESRCNPIIVSGSGLVVLSHDLFINPNIDWDCLDIYHIPQPSQGETVRLIQRLGLPKTCEDTSIHSIQCWAAPNPTGDNGFPKYVPASVPFVGRPENAIMLFRLDVEQRYRQSDLSMIVHRCSVMKLLPPPQDWPTISSGRIREWQEWGPEVSCWMENKAHS
;
A
#
# COMPACT_ATOMS: atom_id res chain seq x y z
N MET A 1 18.50 26.63 -37.69
CA MET A 1 19.38 25.78 -36.86
C MET A 1 19.03 24.33 -37.12
N ASN A 2 20.01 23.45 -37.30
CA ASN A 2 19.78 22.03 -37.55
C ASN A 2 19.87 21.27 -36.23
N LEU A 3 18.84 20.52 -35.82
CA LEU A 3 18.88 19.73 -34.59
C LEU A 3 20.07 18.76 -34.58
N LEU A 4 20.43 18.20 -35.74
CA LEU A 4 21.56 17.30 -35.89
C LEU A 4 22.92 18.03 -35.84
N SER A 5 22.99 19.35 -35.77
CA SER A 5 24.29 20.01 -35.52
C SER A 5 24.63 20.12 -34.03
N LEU A 6 23.73 19.73 -33.13
CA LEU A 6 23.98 19.75 -31.68
C LEU A 6 24.98 18.66 -31.27
N PRO A 7 25.76 18.86 -30.20
CA PRO A 7 26.59 17.81 -29.59
C PRO A 7 25.76 16.61 -29.10
N THR A 8 26.39 15.44 -29.01
CA THR A 8 25.77 14.17 -28.62
C THR A 8 25.16 14.25 -27.22
N GLU A 9 25.83 14.96 -26.31
CA GLU A 9 25.41 15.16 -24.91
C GLU A 9 24.12 15.97 -24.83
N ILE A 10 23.99 16.98 -25.70
CA ILE A 10 22.79 17.82 -25.78
C ILE A 10 21.63 17.03 -26.39
N LEU A 11 21.90 16.25 -27.45
CA LEU A 11 20.89 15.35 -28.03
C LEU A 11 20.43 14.31 -27.02
N ALA A 12 21.34 13.72 -26.23
CA ALA A 12 20.98 12.79 -25.17
C ALA A 12 20.12 13.46 -24.10
N SER A 13 20.52 14.66 -23.66
CA SER A 13 19.73 15.44 -22.70
C SER A 13 18.32 15.72 -23.20
N ILE A 14 18.15 16.10 -24.47
CA ILE A 14 16.83 16.29 -25.09
C ILE A 14 16.03 14.98 -25.07
N CYS A 15 16.65 13.85 -25.43
CA CYS A 15 15.99 12.55 -25.47
C CYS A 15 15.53 12.08 -24.08
N LEU A 16 16.20 12.49 -22.98
CA LEU A 16 15.78 12.15 -21.61
C LEU A 16 14.43 12.78 -21.21
N TYR A 17 14.00 13.84 -21.90
CA TYR A 17 12.69 14.47 -21.68
C TYR A 17 11.56 13.85 -22.53
N LEU A 18 11.87 12.90 -23.40
CA LEU A 18 10.89 12.25 -24.25
C LEU A 18 10.23 11.07 -23.53
N GLY A 19 8.95 10.86 -23.83
CA GLY A 19 8.25 9.65 -23.42
C GLY A 19 8.73 8.41 -24.18
N VAL A 20 8.27 7.24 -23.74
CA VAL A 20 8.65 5.95 -24.34
C VAL A 20 8.35 5.90 -25.84
N ALA A 21 7.13 6.27 -26.24
CA ALA A 21 6.69 6.22 -27.63
C ALA A 21 7.55 7.13 -28.54
N ASP A 22 7.77 8.37 -28.12
CA ASP A 22 8.57 9.34 -28.87
C ASP A 22 10.04 8.91 -28.96
N SER A 23 10.58 8.33 -27.88
CA SER A 23 11.95 7.82 -27.86
C SER A 23 12.16 6.68 -28.87
N TYR A 24 11.20 5.76 -29.00
CA TYR A 24 11.24 4.70 -30.02
C TYR A 24 11.04 5.24 -31.43
N ALA A 25 10.11 6.19 -31.62
CA ALA A 25 9.92 6.84 -32.90
C ALA A 25 11.21 7.54 -33.37
N LEU A 26 11.89 8.27 -32.47
CA LEU A 26 13.12 9.00 -32.78
C LEU A 26 14.27 8.08 -33.22
N GLN A 27 14.38 6.89 -32.63
CA GLN A 27 15.35 5.88 -33.06
C GLN A 27 15.17 5.45 -34.52
N SER A 28 13.94 5.53 -35.06
CA SER A 28 13.64 5.18 -36.44
C SER A 28 13.91 6.32 -37.45
N VAL A 29 14.13 7.55 -36.98
CA VAL A 29 14.29 8.73 -37.86
C VAL A 29 15.62 8.70 -38.60
N ASN A 30 16.73 8.41 -37.92
CA ASN A 30 18.05 8.32 -38.56
C ASN A 30 19.06 7.50 -37.73
N ARG A 31 20.18 7.11 -38.37
CA ARG A 31 21.25 6.31 -37.75
C ARG A 31 21.92 6.99 -36.56
N ARG A 32 21.93 8.32 -36.50
CA ARG A 32 22.56 9.06 -35.40
C ARG A 32 21.75 8.94 -34.11
N PHE A 33 20.43 9.08 -34.16
CA PHE A 33 19.56 8.84 -32.99
C PHE A 33 19.57 7.38 -32.56
N LEU A 34 19.56 6.44 -33.51
CA LEU A 34 19.74 5.03 -33.19
C LEU A 34 21.07 4.76 -32.50
N SER A 35 22.17 5.35 -33.00
CA SER A 35 23.49 5.23 -32.39
C SER A 35 23.50 5.84 -30.98
N LEU A 36 22.92 7.03 -30.82
CA LEU A 36 22.82 7.73 -29.53
C LEU A 36 22.19 6.85 -28.46
N TYR A 37 21.05 6.22 -28.77
CA TYR A 37 20.39 5.29 -27.84
C TYR A 37 21.26 4.07 -27.53
N ARG A 38 21.90 3.48 -28.54
CA ARG A 38 22.75 2.30 -28.35
C ARG A 38 24.02 2.57 -27.54
N THR A 39 24.54 3.81 -27.58
CA THR A 39 25.81 4.15 -26.93
C THR A 39 25.65 4.85 -25.58
N SER A 40 24.54 5.57 -25.33
CA SER A 40 24.30 6.20 -24.02
C SER A 40 23.62 5.25 -23.06
N ILE A 41 24.32 4.94 -21.97
CA ILE A 41 23.80 4.07 -20.91
C ILE A 41 22.70 4.77 -20.09
N GLU A 42 22.81 6.09 -19.95
CA GLU A 42 21.86 6.95 -19.25
C GLU A 42 20.51 6.95 -19.97
N LEU A 43 20.51 7.09 -21.31
CA LEU A 43 19.29 7.00 -22.11
C LEU A 43 18.63 5.63 -22.03
N GLN A 44 19.42 4.56 -22.14
CA GLN A 44 18.91 3.19 -22.01
C GLN A 44 18.27 2.99 -20.63
N TYR A 45 18.96 3.41 -19.58
CA TYR A 45 18.46 3.28 -18.22
C TYR A 45 17.18 4.10 -17.97
N ALA A 46 17.15 5.37 -18.33
CA ALA A 46 15.97 6.21 -18.16
C ALA A 46 14.76 5.66 -18.92
N LEU A 47 14.94 5.25 -20.18
CA LEU A 47 13.85 4.68 -20.99
C LEU A 47 13.36 3.35 -20.43
N GLU A 48 14.28 2.46 -20.03
CA GLU A 48 13.90 1.17 -19.44
C GLU A 48 13.20 1.34 -18.09
N CYS A 49 13.58 2.33 -17.27
CA CYS A 49 12.84 2.68 -16.06
C CYS A 49 11.38 3.09 -16.36
N GLN A 50 11.16 3.89 -17.42
CA GLN A 50 9.81 4.26 -17.84
C GLN A 50 9.00 3.03 -18.28
N VAL A 51 9.59 2.15 -19.11
CA VAL A 51 8.93 0.92 -19.57
C VAL A 51 8.58 -0.01 -18.41
N ALA A 52 9.51 -0.15 -17.45
CA ALA A 52 9.36 -1.00 -16.28
C ALA A 52 8.52 -0.37 -15.15
N CYS A 53 7.97 0.84 -15.38
CA CYS A 53 7.17 1.60 -14.43
C CYS A 53 7.84 1.77 -13.06
N VAL A 54 9.11 2.18 -13.07
CA VAL A 54 9.89 2.44 -11.84
C VAL A 54 10.41 3.87 -11.79
N ASP A 55 10.64 4.34 -10.57
CA ASP A 55 11.31 5.59 -10.29
C ASP A 55 12.77 5.35 -9.92
N ASP A 56 13.64 6.10 -10.57
CA ASP A 56 15.07 6.18 -10.27
C ASP A 56 15.25 6.66 -8.82
N ASN A 57 16.03 5.93 -8.03
CA ASN A 57 16.50 6.42 -6.72
C ASN A 57 17.60 7.47 -6.90
N PRO A 58 17.32 8.77 -6.64
CA PRO A 58 18.30 9.83 -6.82
C PRO A 58 19.48 9.75 -5.86
N ARG A 59 19.36 8.92 -4.81
CA ARG A 59 20.41 8.71 -3.79
C ARG A 59 21.18 7.41 -4.02
N CYS A 60 20.92 6.72 -5.13
CA CYS A 60 21.63 5.48 -5.43
C CYS A 60 23.10 5.75 -5.74
N CYS A 61 23.99 5.03 -5.06
CA CYS A 61 25.43 5.16 -5.26
C CYS A 61 26.00 4.22 -6.34
N LEU A 62 25.16 3.36 -6.93
CA LEU A 62 25.59 2.41 -7.96
C LEU A 62 25.79 3.12 -9.31
N PRO A 63 26.81 2.75 -10.11
CA PRO A 63 26.97 3.26 -11.46
C PRO A 63 25.74 2.94 -12.34
N VAL A 64 25.34 3.84 -13.23
CA VAL A 64 24.15 3.68 -14.11
C VAL A 64 24.17 2.35 -14.88
N ALA A 65 25.34 1.92 -15.36
CA ALA A 65 25.49 0.62 -16.01
C ALA A 65 25.08 -0.56 -15.12
N THR A 66 25.46 -0.54 -13.84
CA THR A 66 25.07 -1.55 -12.85
C THR A 66 23.58 -1.48 -12.56
N ARG A 67 23.02 -0.28 -12.44
CA ARG A 67 21.58 -0.06 -12.20
C ARG A 67 20.75 -0.62 -13.35
N LEU A 68 21.17 -0.38 -14.59
CA LEU A 68 20.55 -0.94 -15.79
C LEU A 68 20.62 -2.46 -15.83
N LEU A 69 21.77 -3.04 -15.47
CA LEU A 69 21.91 -4.50 -15.39
C LEU A 69 20.93 -5.10 -14.37
N ILE A 70 20.81 -4.48 -13.19
CA ILE A 70 19.85 -4.90 -12.15
C ILE A 70 18.41 -4.82 -12.67
N LEU A 71 18.06 -3.73 -13.37
CA LEU A 71 16.73 -3.55 -13.97
C LEU A 71 16.42 -4.65 -14.98
N ARG A 72 17.32 -4.88 -15.94
CA ARG A 72 17.15 -5.91 -16.98
C ARG A 72 17.01 -7.31 -16.38
N ASN A 73 17.81 -7.62 -15.35
CA ASN A 73 17.72 -8.89 -14.64
C ASN A 73 16.36 -9.05 -13.95
N ARG A 74 15.86 -7.99 -13.30
CA ARG A 74 14.51 -7.98 -12.69
C ARG A 74 13.42 -8.20 -13.73
N GLU A 75 13.45 -7.49 -14.85
CA GLU A 75 12.44 -7.63 -15.90
C GLU A 75 12.47 -9.01 -16.55
N SER A 76 13.66 -9.58 -16.75
CA SER A 76 13.83 -10.95 -17.24
C SER A 76 13.24 -11.98 -16.25
N ALA A 77 13.48 -11.80 -14.95
CA ALA A 77 12.93 -12.63 -13.89
C ALA A 77 11.38 -12.60 -13.86
N TRP A 78 10.78 -11.43 -13.98
CA TRP A 78 9.31 -11.30 -14.08
C TRP A 78 8.74 -11.97 -15.33
N ARG A 79 9.34 -11.75 -16.50
CA ARG A 79 8.88 -12.38 -17.75
C ARG A 79 8.96 -13.89 -17.73
N SER A 80 9.97 -14.44 -17.05
CA SER A 80 10.18 -15.88 -16.93
C SER A 80 9.54 -16.51 -15.70
N LEU A 81 8.97 -15.70 -14.80
CA LEU A 81 8.51 -16.09 -13.47
C LEU A 81 9.57 -16.88 -12.68
N LYS A 82 10.84 -16.53 -12.86
CA LYS A 82 11.99 -17.14 -12.16
C LYS A 82 12.57 -16.13 -11.18
N PRO A 83 12.49 -16.37 -9.86
CA PRO A 83 13.01 -15.41 -8.89
C PRO A 83 14.52 -15.26 -9.03
N THR A 84 15.03 -14.04 -8.84
CA THR A 84 16.47 -13.73 -8.90
C THR A 84 17.24 -14.28 -7.70
N SER A 85 16.55 -14.47 -6.58
CA SER A 85 17.10 -15.05 -5.35
C SER A 85 16.01 -15.84 -4.63
N ARG A 86 16.43 -16.81 -3.83
CA ARG A 86 15.55 -17.55 -2.93
C ARG A 86 16.29 -17.74 -1.62
N GLU A 87 15.62 -17.37 -0.54
CA GLU A 87 16.15 -17.49 0.80
C GLU A 87 15.20 -18.30 1.66
N ARG A 88 15.75 -19.03 2.64
CA ARG A 88 14.99 -19.72 3.67
C ARG A 88 15.35 -19.10 5.01
N ILE A 89 14.36 -18.50 5.65
CA ILE A 89 14.54 -17.77 6.89
C ILE A 89 14.01 -18.64 8.03
N SER A 90 14.81 -18.82 9.07
CA SER A 90 14.35 -19.47 10.30
C SER A 90 13.46 -18.50 11.06
N LEU A 91 12.23 -18.94 11.38
CA LEU A 91 11.29 -18.13 12.14
C LEU A 91 11.78 -17.96 13.59
N PRO A 92 11.55 -16.80 14.21
CA PRO A 92 11.85 -16.61 15.62
C PRO A 92 10.86 -17.40 16.48
N GLY A 93 11.38 -18.25 17.37
CA GLY A 93 10.57 -19.06 18.28
C GLY A 93 9.94 -20.31 17.65
N THR A 94 9.09 -21.00 18.41
CA THR A 94 8.40 -22.23 18.01
C THR A 94 6.93 -22.02 17.63
N ALA A 95 6.40 -20.82 17.85
CA ALA A 95 4.99 -20.53 17.66
C ALA A 95 4.69 -20.07 16.22
N VAL A 96 3.52 -20.45 15.72
CA VAL A 96 3.03 -19.99 14.40
C VAL A 96 2.69 -18.49 14.51
N PRO A 97 3.24 -17.63 13.63
CA PRO A 97 2.95 -16.19 13.66
C PRO A 97 1.45 -15.95 13.41
N ARG A 98 0.88 -14.95 14.08
CA ARG A 98 -0.55 -14.59 13.98
C ARG A 98 -0.85 -13.51 12.96
N ARG A 99 0.15 -12.65 12.75
CA ARG A 99 0.10 -11.52 11.83
C ARG A 99 1.42 -11.48 11.11
N TYR A 100 1.38 -11.12 9.83
CA TYR A 100 2.57 -10.88 9.05
C TYR A 100 2.36 -9.67 8.16
N GLY A 101 3.45 -8.99 7.87
CA GLY A 101 3.50 -7.87 6.94
C GLY A 101 4.66 -8.08 5.98
N ILE A 102 4.48 -7.71 4.71
CA ILE A 102 5.56 -7.71 3.73
C ILE A 102 5.65 -6.31 3.17
N THR A 103 6.84 -5.72 3.29
CA THR A 103 7.23 -4.53 2.56
C THR A 103 8.25 -4.89 1.50
N ARG A 104 8.65 -3.92 0.68
CA ARG A 104 9.74 -4.10 -0.29
C ARG A 104 11.05 -4.58 0.36
N SER A 105 11.35 -4.08 1.55
CA SER A 105 12.65 -4.26 2.20
C SER A 105 12.61 -5.20 3.39
N HIS A 106 11.44 -5.45 3.98
CA HIS A 106 11.30 -6.19 5.23
C HIS A 106 10.13 -7.17 5.24
N TYR A 107 10.36 -8.32 5.86
CA TYR A 107 9.34 -9.28 6.26
C TYR A 107 9.10 -9.12 7.76
N MET A 108 7.84 -8.94 8.15
CA MET A 108 7.45 -8.66 9.53
C MET A 108 6.53 -9.73 10.07
N LEU A 109 6.70 -10.09 11.34
CA LEU A 109 5.94 -11.13 12.02
C LEU A 109 5.49 -10.65 13.40
N GLY A 110 4.20 -10.80 13.68
CA GLY A 110 3.65 -10.71 15.02
C GLY A 110 3.62 -12.09 15.68
N LEU A 111 4.47 -12.30 16.68
CA LEU A 111 4.49 -13.56 17.43
C LEU A 111 3.43 -13.56 18.54
N PRO A 112 2.71 -14.68 18.73
CA PRO A 112 1.63 -14.73 19.70
C PRO A 112 2.10 -14.43 21.12
N SER A 113 1.27 -13.67 21.84
CA SER A 113 1.48 -13.41 23.26
C SER A 113 1.31 -14.67 24.10
N SER A 114 2.09 -14.76 25.18
CA SER A 114 1.87 -15.79 26.21
C SER A 114 0.63 -15.53 27.07
N SER A 115 0.15 -14.28 27.10
CA SER A 115 -0.84 -13.80 28.06
C SER A 115 -2.29 -13.78 27.56
N LEU A 116 -2.50 -13.59 26.25
CA LEU A 116 -3.83 -13.40 25.65
C LEU A 116 -3.97 -14.19 24.34
N THR A 117 -5.15 -14.79 24.17
CA THR A 117 -5.45 -15.70 23.06
C THR A 117 -5.58 -15.03 21.70
N SER A 118 -5.50 -13.69 21.58
CA SER A 118 -5.53 -12.98 20.28
C SER A 118 -4.45 -11.91 20.08
N SER A 119 -3.63 -11.58 21.08
CA SER A 119 -2.59 -10.54 20.92
C SER A 119 -1.21 -11.09 20.52
N ILE A 120 -0.32 -10.17 20.17
CA ILE A 120 1.12 -10.40 19.93
C ILE A 120 1.96 -9.55 20.92
N ASP A 121 3.13 -10.07 21.35
CA ASP A 121 4.03 -9.44 22.35
C ASP A 121 5.19 -8.64 21.69
N GLY A 122 5.15 -8.51 20.38
CA GLY A 122 6.13 -7.76 19.62
C GLY A 122 6.06 -8.04 18.13
N ILE A 123 6.78 -7.22 17.39
CA ILE A 123 6.90 -7.32 15.94
C ILE A 123 8.35 -7.62 15.62
N HIS A 124 8.57 -8.78 15.03
CA HIS A 124 9.86 -9.20 14.52
C HIS A 124 9.99 -8.73 13.07
N SER A 125 11.10 -8.09 12.73
CA SER A 125 11.38 -7.59 11.38
C SER A 125 12.65 -8.23 10.84
N TYR A 126 12.59 -8.73 9.61
CA TYR A 126 13.69 -9.34 8.89
C TYR A 126 13.94 -8.62 7.56
N PRO A 127 15.17 -8.16 7.28
CA PRO A 127 15.47 -7.50 6.02
C PRO A 127 15.53 -8.52 4.85
N ILE A 128 14.78 -8.29 3.77
CA ILE A 128 14.68 -9.19 2.61
C ILE A 128 15.83 -8.99 1.60
N GLN A 129 16.44 -7.79 1.59
CA GLN A 129 17.37 -7.38 0.53
C GLN A 129 18.84 -7.29 0.95
N THR A 130 19.17 -7.59 2.21
CA THR A 130 20.55 -7.63 2.67
C THR A 130 21.10 -9.04 2.49
N GLN A 131 21.90 -9.27 1.44
CA GLN A 131 22.73 -10.47 1.33
C GLN A 131 23.87 -10.49 2.38
N SER A 132 23.69 -9.84 3.54
CA SER A 132 24.67 -9.96 4.62
C SER A 132 24.39 -11.25 5.38
N GLU A 133 25.45 -12.03 5.60
CA GLU A 133 25.42 -13.20 6.48
C GLU A 133 24.94 -12.87 7.91
N ASP A 134 24.99 -11.59 8.29
CA ASP A 134 24.54 -11.07 9.59
C ASP A 134 23.06 -10.64 9.66
N SER A 135 22.22 -11.00 8.67
CA SER A 135 20.80 -10.63 8.69
C SER A 135 20.09 -11.31 9.87
N SER A 136 19.85 -10.54 10.92
CA SER A 136 19.19 -10.97 12.14
C SER A 136 17.82 -10.31 12.30
N TRP A 137 16.93 -10.99 13.03
CA TRP A 137 15.64 -10.44 13.37
C TRP A 137 15.81 -9.26 14.33
N SER A 138 15.31 -8.08 13.96
CA SER A 138 15.09 -6.99 14.91
C SER A 138 13.71 -7.13 15.54
N VAL A 139 13.53 -6.64 16.77
CA VAL A 139 12.28 -6.80 17.51
C VAL A 139 11.84 -5.45 18.08
N VAL A 140 10.59 -5.09 17.82
CA VAL A 140 9.91 -4.00 18.51
C VAL A 140 8.97 -4.62 19.53
N HIS A 141 9.28 -4.43 20.81
CA HIS A 141 8.51 -4.98 21.92
C HIS A 141 7.38 -4.03 22.32
N THR A 142 6.17 -4.56 22.38
CA THR A 142 5.03 -3.90 23.04
C THR A 142 3.95 -4.95 23.27
N GLU A 143 3.25 -4.83 24.39
CA GLU A 143 2.29 -5.84 24.85
C GLU A 143 0.90 -5.59 24.28
N GLY A 144 0.16 -6.67 24.07
CA GLY A 144 -1.26 -6.59 23.76
C GLY A 144 -1.57 -6.01 22.38
N ILE A 145 -0.63 -6.08 21.43
CA ILE A 145 -0.88 -5.64 20.04
C ILE A 145 -1.91 -6.57 19.42
N VAL A 146 -2.87 -5.98 18.72
CA VAL A 146 -3.88 -6.68 17.92
C VAL A 146 -3.49 -6.71 16.45
N ASP A 147 -2.97 -5.59 15.93
CA ASP A 147 -2.48 -5.49 14.55
C ASP A 147 -1.41 -4.41 14.39
N PHE A 148 -0.74 -4.41 13.24
CA PHE A 148 0.26 -3.42 12.90
C PHE A 148 0.27 -3.05 11.41
N GLY A 149 0.62 -1.80 11.12
CA GLY A 149 0.93 -1.29 9.80
C GLY A 149 2.34 -0.69 9.79
N CYS A 150 2.88 -0.45 8.60
CA CYS A 150 4.24 0.06 8.48
C CYS A 150 4.38 1.03 7.30
N CYS A 151 5.27 2.00 7.49
CA CYS A 151 5.63 2.99 6.49
C CYS A 151 7.15 3.20 6.56
N ILE A 152 7.88 2.10 6.41
CA ILE A 152 9.34 2.04 6.63
C ILE A 152 10.07 2.92 5.62
N ASP A 153 9.77 2.74 4.33
CA ASP A 153 10.51 3.39 3.24
C ASP A 153 10.29 4.91 3.19
N GLU A 154 9.17 5.43 3.70
CA GLU A 154 8.86 6.86 3.70
C GLU A 154 9.13 7.53 5.05
N CYS A 155 8.76 6.88 6.15
CA CYS A 155 8.74 7.48 7.48
C CYS A 155 9.57 6.74 8.54
N ASP A 156 10.21 5.60 8.23
CA ASP A 156 10.88 4.76 9.24
C ASP A 156 9.94 4.39 10.40
N LEU A 157 8.66 4.12 10.09
CA LEU A 157 7.58 4.00 11.07
C LEU A 157 6.96 2.59 11.10
N ILE A 158 6.73 2.09 12.31
CA ILE A 158 5.80 1.00 12.62
C ILE A 158 4.66 1.56 13.48
N ALA A 159 3.43 1.34 13.05
CA ALA A 159 2.21 1.72 13.74
C ALA A 159 1.54 0.46 14.28
N CYS A 160 1.52 0.30 15.61
CA CYS A 160 0.93 -0.87 16.28
C CYS A 160 -0.33 -0.45 17.00
N VAL A 161 -1.39 -1.25 16.94
CA VAL A 161 -2.57 -0.99 17.77
C VAL A 161 -2.65 -2.02 18.87
N SER A 162 -2.76 -1.56 20.11
CA SER A 162 -2.99 -2.43 21.26
C SER A 162 -4.39 -2.25 21.81
N ARG A 163 -4.85 -3.28 22.51
CA ARG A 163 -6.10 -3.24 23.28
C ARG A 163 -5.78 -3.16 24.77
N ALA A 164 -6.45 -2.26 25.50
CA ALA A 164 -6.31 -2.22 26.95
C ALA A 164 -6.91 -3.49 27.59
N ALA A 165 -6.29 -3.97 28.67
CA ALA A 165 -6.87 -5.03 29.49
C ALA A 165 -8.07 -4.47 30.29
N SER A 166 -9.22 -4.38 29.66
CA SER A 166 -10.46 -3.92 30.29
C SER A 166 -11.26 -5.10 30.85
N ARG A 167 -11.86 -4.91 32.03
CA ARG A 167 -12.89 -5.81 32.57
C ARG A 167 -14.25 -5.30 32.09
N GLY A 168 -14.92 -6.05 31.20
CA GLY A 168 -16.28 -5.75 30.75
C GLY A 168 -16.42 -5.48 29.24
N SER A 169 -17.52 -4.81 28.86
CA SER A 169 -17.92 -4.47 27.49
C SER A 169 -17.19 -3.26 26.89
N ILE A 170 -16.18 -2.70 27.56
CA ILE A 170 -15.49 -1.49 27.07
C ILE A 170 -14.34 -1.88 26.14
N LEU A 171 -14.45 -1.48 24.88
CA LEU A 171 -13.38 -1.53 23.90
C LEU A 171 -12.53 -0.26 24.00
N GLU A 172 -11.26 -0.44 24.35
CA GLU A 172 -10.29 0.64 24.46
C GLU A 172 -9.05 0.32 23.63
N LEU A 173 -8.80 1.15 22.62
CA LEU A 173 -7.75 0.94 21.62
C LEU A 173 -6.72 2.07 21.64
N TYR A 174 -5.46 1.71 21.53
CA TYR A 174 -4.33 2.62 21.48
C TYR A 174 -3.48 2.39 20.25
N LEU A 175 -3.15 3.45 19.53
CA LEU A 175 -2.14 3.46 18.48
C LEU A 175 -0.78 3.82 19.08
N HIS A 176 0.19 2.93 18.92
CA HIS A 176 1.59 3.09 19.32
C HIS A 176 2.45 3.31 18.08
N LEU A 177 3.35 4.28 18.17
CA LEU A 177 4.19 4.72 17.05
C LEU A 177 5.65 4.49 17.38
N PHE A 178 6.28 3.56 16.67
CA PHE A 178 7.68 3.19 16.84
C PHE A 178 8.49 3.56 15.61
N GLN A 179 9.73 3.98 15.83
CA GLN A 179 10.71 4.07 14.78
C GLN A 179 11.22 2.67 14.45
N HIS A 180 11.10 2.23 13.19
CA HIS A 180 11.47 0.88 12.76
C HIS A 180 12.95 0.60 12.99
N SER A 181 13.83 1.53 12.61
CA SER A 181 15.28 1.36 12.71
C SER A 181 15.82 1.28 14.13
N THR A 182 15.15 1.87 15.12
CA THR A 182 15.63 1.93 16.51
C THR A 182 14.77 1.14 17.50
N GLY A 183 13.53 0.81 17.15
CA GLY A 183 12.54 0.20 18.03
C GLY A 183 12.01 1.13 19.13
N ASN A 184 12.49 2.38 19.20
CA ASN A 184 12.07 3.37 20.18
C ASN A 184 10.78 4.09 19.74
N PRO A 185 10.11 4.84 20.64
CA PRO A 185 9.03 5.75 20.26
C PRO A 185 9.45 6.67 19.11
N HIS A 186 8.57 6.83 18.11
CA HIS A 186 8.92 7.55 16.89
C HIS A 186 9.23 9.03 17.18
N PRO A 187 10.38 9.59 16.78
CA PRO A 187 10.84 10.91 17.20
C PRO A 187 9.98 12.08 16.68
N LEU A 188 9.25 11.88 15.57
CA LEU A 188 8.33 12.88 15.02
C LEU A 188 6.92 12.83 15.65
N ALA A 189 6.62 11.85 16.49
CA ALA A 189 5.34 11.77 17.18
C ALA A 189 5.39 12.61 18.47
N THR A 190 4.50 13.59 18.56
CA THR A 190 4.34 14.43 19.77
C THR A 190 3.86 13.57 20.94
N ASN A 191 2.97 12.63 20.66
CA ASN A 191 2.58 11.58 21.58
C ASN A 191 2.68 10.22 20.87
N PRO A 192 3.64 9.34 21.25
CA PRO A 192 3.81 8.06 20.61
C PRO A 192 2.72 7.03 20.97
N LYS A 193 1.81 7.35 21.91
CA LYS A 193 0.68 6.51 22.30
C LYS A 193 -0.63 7.32 22.23
N ILE A 194 -1.39 7.12 21.16
CA ILE A 194 -2.63 7.85 20.87
C ILE A 194 -3.83 6.98 21.25
N LEU A 195 -4.76 7.51 22.04
CA LEU A 195 -6.05 6.85 22.32
C LEU A 195 -6.93 6.96 21.05
N LEU A 196 -7.26 5.83 20.44
CA LEU A 196 -8.13 5.78 19.25
C LEU A 196 -9.61 5.85 19.65
N CYS A 197 -10.00 5.00 20.59
CA CYS A 197 -11.37 4.95 21.07
C CYS A 197 -11.47 4.35 22.47
N ARG A 198 -12.56 4.71 23.15
CA ARG A 198 -13.01 4.08 24.38
C ARG A 198 -14.54 4.03 24.36
N GLU A 199 -15.09 2.89 23.99
CA GLU A 199 -16.52 2.75 23.72
C GLU A 199 -17.07 1.47 24.32
N GLU A 200 -18.33 1.50 24.75
CA GLU A 200 -19.04 0.30 25.14
C GLU A 200 -19.50 -0.45 23.87
N VAL A 201 -19.13 -1.72 23.76
CA VAL A 201 -19.48 -2.60 22.64
C VAL A 201 -20.36 -3.74 23.11
N VAL A 202 -21.36 -4.08 22.31
CA VAL A 202 -22.24 -5.21 22.57
C VAL A 202 -21.61 -6.47 21.98
N GLY A 203 -21.54 -7.53 22.80
CA GLY A 203 -21.00 -8.84 22.39
C GLY A 203 -19.55 -9.06 22.78
N SER A 204 -19.05 -10.26 22.47
CA SER A 204 -17.63 -10.58 22.67
C SER A 204 -16.82 -10.00 21.52
N SER A 205 -15.73 -9.31 21.84
CA SER A 205 -14.74 -8.84 20.86
C SER A 205 -13.51 -9.75 20.83
N ASP A 206 -13.74 -11.06 20.90
CA ASP A 206 -12.68 -12.08 20.84
C ASP A 206 -11.97 -12.10 19.48
N TRP A 207 -12.67 -11.66 18.44
CA TRP A 207 -12.12 -11.45 17.10
C TRP A 207 -12.05 -9.95 16.80
N MET A 208 -10.96 -9.52 16.18
CA MET A 208 -10.79 -8.16 15.69
C MET A 208 -9.93 -8.21 14.44
N THR A 209 -10.41 -7.55 13.40
CA THR A 209 -9.70 -7.34 12.15
C THR A 209 -9.47 -5.84 11.97
N MET A 210 -8.29 -5.51 11.44
CA MET A 210 -7.92 -4.13 11.23
C MET A 210 -6.97 -4.02 10.06
N THR A 211 -6.95 -2.86 9.44
CA THR A 211 -5.88 -2.47 8.53
C THR A 211 -5.43 -1.07 8.90
N ILE A 212 -4.12 -0.85 8.79
CA ILE A 212 -3.47 0.42 9.12
C ILE A 212 -2.66 0.83 7.90
N GLU A 213 -3.04 1.94 7.29
CA GLU A 213 -2.31 2.55 6.18
C GLU A 213 -1.75 3.90 6.64
N VAL A 214 -0.47 4.15 6.37
CA VAL A 214 0.20 5.40 6.71
C VAL A 214 0.86 5.98 5.47
N VAL A 215 0.56 7.25 5.18
CA VAL A 215 1.10 7.98 4.03
C VAL A 215 1.42 9.41 4.47
N GLY A 216 2.68 9.81 4.34
CA GLY A 216 3.13 11.12 4.84
C GLY A 216 2.83 11.30 6.33
N GLU A 217 1.96 12.27 6.65
CA GLU A 217 1.51 12.54 8.02
C GLU A 217 0.17 11.90 8.39
N ILE A 218 -0.51 11.26 7.43
CA ILE A 218 -1.86 10.71 7.60
C ILE A 218 -1.75 9.24 7.97
N ALA A 219 -2.41 8.85 9.06
CA ALA A 219 -2.68 7.45 9.37
C ALA A 219 -4.19 7.19 9.26
N VAL A 220 -4.55 6.14 8.53
CA VAL A 220 -5.92 5.66 8.36
C VAL A 220 -6.01 4.26 8.93
N LEU A 221 -6.96 4.04 9.82
CA LEU A 221 -7.19 2.77 10.47
C LEU A 221 -8.64 2.37 10.28
N ALA A 222 -8.90 1.20 9.69
CA ALA A 222 -10.25 0.64 9.61
C ALA A 222 -10.32 -0.56 10.55
N VAL A 223 -11.23 -0.49 11.51
CA VAL A 223 -11.35 -1.43 12.63
C VAL A 223 -12.71 -2.11 12.56
N GLU A 224 -12.71 -3.44 12.61
CA GLU A 224 -13.89 -4.26 12.79
C GLU A 224 -13.66 -5.19 13.99
N ALA A 225 -14.42 -4.98 15.06
CA ALA A 225 -14.23 -5.70 16.33
C ALA A 225 -15.47 -6.48 16.77
N THR A 226 -16.66 -6.00 16.40
CA THR A 226 -17.93 -6.68 16.63
C THR A 226 -18.86 -6.34 15.47
N SER A 227 -20.01 -7.01 15.36
CA SER A 227 -21.03 -6.66 14.36
C SER A 227 -21.52 -5.21 14.47
N SER A 228 -21.44 -4.61 15.67
CA SER A 228 -21.83 -3.22 15.93
C SER A 228 -20.67 -2.23 15.92
N PHE A 229 -19.42 -2.70 15.86
CA PHE A 229 -18.23 -1.87 15.92
C PHE A 229 -17.39 -2.01 14.66
N LYS A 230 -17.69 -1.14 13.70
CA LYS A 230 -17.01 -1.02 12.41
C LYS A 230 -16.73 0.45 12.12
N LYS A 231 -15.50 0.90 12.35
CA LYS A 231 -15.13 2.31 12.31
C LYS A 231 -13.80 2.53 11.62
N MET A 232 -13.72 3.62 10.86
CA MET A 232 -12.50 4.13 10.28
C MET A 232 -12.07 5.42 10.99
N TYR A 233 -10.82 5.45 11.43
CA TYR A 233 -10.16 6.57 12.07
C TYR A 233 -9.17 7.19 11.10
N VAL A 234 -9.19 8.52 11.01
CA VAL A 234 -8.27 9.30 10.17
C VAL A 234 -7.62 10.34 11.05
N LEU A 235 -6.29 10.26 11.21
CA LEU A 235 -5.56 11.13 12.12
C LEU A 235 -4.22 11.57 11.54
N ASN A 236 -3.70 12.69 12.05
CA ASN A 236 -2.30 13.04 11.84
C ASN A 236 -1.46 12.28 12.88
N TRP A 237 -0.62 11.34 12.45
CA TRP A 237 0.10 10.48 13.41
C TRP A 237 1.22 11.24 14.14
N LYS A 238 1.70 12.37 13.60
CA LYS A 238 2.72 13.20 14.25
C LYS A 238 2.13 13.99 15.40
N THR A 239 0.92 14.54 15.24
CA THR A 239 0.27 15.36 16.28
C THR A 239 -0.69 14.56 17.17
N GLY A 240 -1.21 13.44 16.68
CA GLY A 240 -2.28 12.66 17.31
C GLY A 240 -3.68 13.25 17.09
N GLU A 241 -3.81 14.32 16.31
CA GLU A 241 -5.09 14.98 16.07
C GLU A 241 -5.95 14.22 15.05
N SER A 242 -7.22 14.02 15.39
CA SER A 242 -8.19 13.43 14.46
C SER A 242 -8.57 14.42 13.37
N ARG A 243 -8.63 13.95 12.12
CA ARG A 243 -9.06 14.75 10.96
C ARG A 243 -10.58 14.87 10.86
N CYS A 244 -11.31 13.92 11.42
CA CYS A 244 -12.76 13.90 11.43
C CYS A 244 -13.28 13.04 12.59
N ASN A 245 -14.60 13.01 12.77
CA ASN A 245 -15.21 11.97 13.61
C ASN A 245 -14.99 10.59 12.97
N PRO A 246 -14.94 9.51 13.78
CA PRO A 246 -14.84 8.17 13.23
C PRO A 246 -15.95 7.89 12.21
N ILE A 247 -15.57 7.35 11.05
CA ILE A 247 -16.47 7.05 9.94
C ILE A 247 -16.98 5.64 10.11
N ILE A 248 -18.29 5.42 10.05
CA ILE A 248 -18.85 4.07 10.06
C ILE A 248 -18.54 3.42 8.71
N VAL A 249 -17.95 2.23 8.76
CA VAL A 249 -17.57 1.44 7.57
C VAL A 249 -18.15 0.03 7.68
N SER A 250 -18.13 -0.74 6.59
CA SER A 250 -18.70 -2.09 6.58
C SER A 250 -17.65 -3.19 6.74
N GLY A 251 -16.36 -2.87 6.58
CA GLY A 251 -15.25 -3.80 6.79
C GLY A 251 -13.91 -3.11 7.07
N SER A 252 -12.89 -3.90 7.42
CA SER A 252 -11.58 -3.40 7.84
C SER A 252 -10.58 -3.16 6.70
N GLY A 253 -10.90 -3.49 5.45
CA GLY A 253 -9.97 -3.36 4.33
C GLY A 253 -9.64 -1.89 3.99
N LEU A 254 -8.38 -1.59 3.70
CA LEU A 254 -7.95 -0.29 3.20
C LEU A 254 -6.96 -0.42 2.04
N VAL A 255 -7.04 0.49 1.07
CA VAL A 255 -6.04 0.66 0.02
C VAL A 255 -5.80 2.15 -0.20
N VAL A 256 -4.54 2.55 -0.28
CA VAL A 256 -4.14 3.91 -0.64
C VAL A 256 -4.16 4.08 -2.17
N LEU A 257 -4.81 5.14 -2.64
CA LEU A 257 -4.82 5.56 -4.05
C LEU A 257 -3.84 6.71 -4.32
N SER A 258 -3.83 7.72 -3.46
CA SER A 258 -2.89 8.84 -3.45
C SER A 258 -2.64 9.26 -2.00
N HIS A 259 -1.81 10.26 -1.77
CA HIS A 259 -1.54 10.76 -0.41
C HIS A 259 -2.79 11.24 0.36
N ASP A 260 -3.86 11.55 -0.36
CA ASP A 260 -5.12 12.11 0.12
C ASP A 260 -6.35 11.26 -0.27
N LEU A 261 -6.18 10.12 -0.96
CA LEU A 261 -7.29 9.27 -1.40
C LEU A 261 -7.13 7.82 -0.95
N PHE A 262 -8.21 7.24 -0.43
CA PHE A 262 -8.24 5.89 0.12
C PHE A 262 -9.50 5.15 -0.36
N ILE A 263 -9.37 3.83 -0.54
CA ILE A 263 -10.48 2.92 -0.80
C ILE A 263 -10.76 2.12 0.48
N ASN A 264 -12.04 2.02 0.86
CA ASN A 264 -12.53 1.06 1.82
C ASN A 264 -13.62 0.19 1.14
N PRO A 265 -13.51 -1.15 1.14
CA PRO A 265 -14.58 -2.00 0.64
C PRO A 265 -15.83 -1.92 1.53
N ASN A 266 -16.97 -1.71 0.90
CA ASN A 266 -18.27 -1.63 1.55
C ASN A 266 -19.11 -2.86 1.20
N ILE A 267 -19.12 -3.84 2.11
CA ILE A 267 -19.85 -5.11 1.95
C ILE A 267 -21.36 -4.95 2.07
N ASP A 268 -21.87 -3.90 2.74
CA ASP A 268 -23.32 -3.72 2.90
C ASP A 268 -23.96 -3.23 1.59
N TRP A 269 -23.16 -2.63 0.71
CA TRP A 269 -23.59 -2.04 -0.56
C TRP A 269 -22.92 -2.68 -1.78
N ASP A 270 -22.18 -3.78 -1.58
CA ASP A 270 -21.38 -4.45 -2.60
C ASP A 270 -20.58 -3.44 -3.46
N CYS A 271 -19.85 -2.51 -2.83
CA CYS A 271 -19.10 -1.47 -3.54
C CYS A 271 -17.73 -1.16 -2.93
N LEU A 272 -16.93 -0.40 -3.66
CA LEU A 272 -15.70 0.22 -3.16
C LEU A 272 -15.96 1.69 -2.90
N ASP A 273 -15.84 2.11 -1.64
CA ASP A 273 -16.01 3.48 -1.21
C ASP A 273 -14.67 4.23 -1.30
N ILE A 274 -14.65 5.36 -2.02
CA ILE A 274 -13.44 6.18 -2.21
C ILE A 274 -13.57 7.45 -1.38
N TYR A 275 -12.68 7.61 -0.42
CA TYR A 275 -12.63 8.76 0.48
C TYR A 275 -11.51 9.71 0.08
N HIS A 276 -11.78 11.01 0.20
CA HIS A 276 -10.81 12.09 0.11
C HIS A 276 -10.56 12.70 1.49
N ILE A 277 -9.29 12.87 1.82
CA ILE A 277 -8.80 13.47 3.05
C ILE A 277 -8.20 14.84 2.69
N PRO A 278 -8.95 15.94 2.87
CA PRO A 278 -8.49 17.26 2.53
C PRO A 278 -7.30 17.70 3.39
N GLN A 279 -6.53 18.67 2.89
CA GLN A 279 -5.44 19.25 3.66
C GLN A 279 -5.98 20.06 4.85
N PRO A 280 -5.30 20.07 6.00
CA PRO A 280 -5.73 20.84 7.17
C PRO A 280 -6.00 22.32 6.90
N SER A 281 -5.22 22.92 6.00
CA SER A 281 -5.34 24.32 5.58
C SER A 281 -6.69 24.66 4.95
N GLN A 282 -7.43 23.66 4.47
CA GLN A 282 -8.72 23.85 3.80
C GLN A 282 -9.91 23.86 4.79
N GLY A 283 -9.72 23.41 6.03
CA GLY A 283 -10.80 23.30 7.03
C GLY A 283 -11.93 22.32 6.65
N GLU A 284 -11.73 21.54 5.58
CA GLU A 284 -12.68 20.52 5.13
C GLU A 284 -12.50 19.23 5.94
N THR A 285 -13.55 18.40 5.99
CA THR A 285 -13.51 17.08 6.64
C THR A 285 -13.39 15.97 5.61
N VAL A 286 -12.99 14.78 6.07
CA VAL A 286 -12.93 13.58 5.22
C VAL A 286 -14.29 13.33 4.57
N ARG A 287 -14.30 13.14 3.25
CA ARG A 287 -15.53 12.99 2.47
C ARG A 287 -15.48 11.76 1.58
N LEU A 288 -16.63 11.12 1.41
CA LEU A 288 -16.82 10.09 0.40
C LEU A 288 -17.06 10.76 -0.96
N ILE A 289 -16.17 10.52 -1.93
CA ILE A 289 -16.23 11.18 -3.25
C ILE A 289 -16.81 10.29 -4.35
N GLN A 290 -16.66 8.96 -4.25
CA GLN A 290 -17.11 8.03 -5.28
C GLN A 290 -17.41 6.66 -4.68
N ARG A 291 -18.44 5.99 -5.24
CA ARG A 291 -18.70 4.56 -5.00
C ARG A 291 -18.57 3.80 -6.30
N LEU A 292 -17.82 2.71 -6.30
CA LEU A 292 -17.66 1.81 -7.44
C LEU A 292 -18.32 0.47 -7.13
N GLY A 293 -19.48 0.21 -7.72
CA GLY A 293 -20.23 -1.03 -7.49
C GLY A 293 -19.45 -2.26 -7.98
N LEU A 294 -19.49 -3.34 -7.20
CA LEU A 294 -18.97 -4.65 -7.57
C LEU A 294 -19.96 -5.37 -8.52
N PRO A 295 -19.56 -6.46 -9.20
CA PRO A 295 -20.46 -7.24 -10.03
C PRO A 295 -21.70 -7.65 -9.23
N LYS A 296 -22.88 -7.46 -9.82
CA LYS A 296 -24.14 -7.89 -9.21
C LYS A 296 -24.07 -9.38 -8.89
N THR A 297 -24.24 -9.69 -7.62
CA THR A 297 -24.34 -11.04 -7.11
C THR A 297 -25.68 -11.66 -7.55
N CYS A 298 -25.71 -12.96 -7.80
CA CYS A 298 -26.97 -13.66 -8.08
C CYS A 298 -27.88 -13.61 -6.83
N GLU A 299 -29.19 -13.83 -7.02
CA GLU A 299 -30.09 -14.10 -5.89
C GLU A 299 -29.49 -15.26 -5.06
N ASP A 300 -29.41 -15.07 -3.73
CA ASP A 300 -28.76 -15.97 -2.74
C ASP A 300 -27.22 -15.92 -2.66
N THR A 301 -26.57 -14.84 -3.12
CA THR A 301 -25.13 -14.63 -2.95
C THR A 301 -24.83 -13.42 -2.07
N SER A 302 -23.96 -13.60 -1.07
CA SER A 302 -23.51 -12.53 -0.18
C SER A 302 -21.99 -12.48 -0.07
N ILE A 303 -21.43 -11.26 -0.03
CA ILE A 303 -20.02 -11.02 0.25
C ILE A 303 -19.86 -10.89 1.77
N HIS A 304 -19.08 -11.77 2.38
CA HIS A 304 -18.85 -11.76 3.83
C HIS A 304 -17.67 -10.90 4.23
N SER A 305 -16.62 -10.93 3.42
CA SER A 305 -15.39 -10.21 3.71
C SER A 305 -14.73 -9.78 2.40
N ILE A 306 -14.08 -8.62 2.43
CA ILE A 306 -13.20 -8.16 1.37
C ILE A 306 -11.88 -7.76 2.01
N GLN A 307 -10.85 -8.56 1.78
CA GLN A 307 -9.48 -8.20 2.09
C GLN A 307 -8.90 -7.46 0.90
N CYS A 308 -8.11 -6.42 1.15
CA CYS A 308 -7.50 -5.67 0.06
C CYS A 308 -6.06 -5.29 0.38
N TRP A 309 -5.25 -5.21 -0.67
CA TRP A 309 -3.84 -4.84 -0.57
C TRP A 309 -3.37 -4.15 -1.85
N ALA A 310 -2.47 -3.19 -1.71
CA ALA A 310 -1.78 -2.57 -2.82
C ALA A 310 -0.36 -2.17 -2.39
N ALA A 311 0.60 -2.35 -3.29
CA ALA A 311 1.97 -1.91 -3.08
C ALA A 311 2.66 -1.63 -4.43
N PRO A 312 3.61 -0.68 -4.48
CA PRO A 312 4.02 0.22 -3.41
C PRO A 312 2.97 1.32 -3.15
N ASN A 313 2.95 1.91 -1.95
CA ASN A 313 2.09 3.05 -1.63
C ASN A 313 2.72 4.38 -2.12
N PRO A 314 1.90 5.39 -2.45
CA PRO A 314 2.38 6.73 -2.70
C PRO A 314 2.99 7.34 -1.43
N THR A 315 3.86 8.32 -1.60
CA THR A 315 4.41 9.13 -0.51
C THR A 315 3.57 10.39 -0.31
N GLY A 316 3.60 10.95 0.90
CA GLY A 316 2.87 12.16 1.26
C GLY A 316 3.26 13.40 0.46
N ASP A 317 4.49 13.45 -0.05
CA ASP A 317 5.01 14.54 -0.88
C ASP A 317 5.07 14.19 -2.39
N ASN A 318 4.53 13.02 -2.78
CA ASN A 318 4.71 12.40 -4.10
C ASN A 318 6.18 12.28 -4.55
N GLY A 319 7.12 12.41 -3.61
CA GLY A 319 8.55 12.30 -3.83
C GLY A 319 9.05 10.87 -3.68
N PHE A 320 10.34 10.68 -3.97
CA PHE A 320 11.01 9.40 -3.76
C PHE A 320 11.11 9.08 -2.25
N PRO A 321 10.75 7.86 -1.78
CA PRO A 321 10.72 7.55 -0.35
C PRO A 321 12.09 7.70 0.32
N LYS A 322 12.12 8.40 1.47
CA LYS A 322 13.34 8.92 2.13
C LYS A 322 14.18 7.88 2.87
N TYR A 323 13.67 6.70 3.16
CA TYR A 323 14.41 5.65 3.87
C TYR A 323 14.76 4.45 2.98
N VAL A 324 14.48 4.54 1.68
CA VAL A 324 15.01 3.57 0.70
C VAL A 324 16.56 3.65 0.68
N PRO A 325 17.28 2.53 0.88
CA PRO A 325 18.74 2.52 0.90
C PRO A 325 19.39 2.97 -0.42
N ALA A 326 20.58 3.56 -0.34
CA ALA A 326 21.38 3.96 -1.52
C ALA A 326 21.84 2.78 -2.40
N SER A 327 21.78 1.55 -1.88
CA SER A 327 22.05 0.33 -2.66
C SER A 327 20.88 -0.06 -3.57
N VAL A 328 19.68 0.49 -3.36
CA VAL A 328 18.49 0.17 -4.14
C VAL A 328 18.39 1.16 -5.30
N PRO A 329 18.52 0.71 -6.57
CA PRO A 329 18.58 1.63 -7.70
C PRO A 329 17.26 2.26 -8.07
N PHE A 330 16.12 1.62 -7.79
CA PHE A 330 14.82 2.11 -8.19
C PHE A 330 13.71 1.47 -7.34
N VAL A 331 12.52 2.07 -7.34
CA VAL A 331 11.30 1.52 -6.72
C VAL A 331 10.16 1.51 -7.74
N GLY A 332 9.16 0.64 -7.53
CA GLY A 332 7.96 0.66 -8.37
C GLY A 332 7.24 2.00 -8.25
N ARG A 333 6.70 2.51 -9.36
CA ARG A 333 5.84 3.70 -9.36
C ARG A 333 4.53 3.40 -8.64
N PRO A 334 4.16 4.15 -7.60
CA PRO A 334 2.89 3.96 -6.92
C PRO A 334 1.71 4.05 -7.88
N GLU A 335 1.70 4.96 -8.85
CA GLU A 335 0.53 5.11 -9.75
C GLU A 335 0.23 3.84 -10.56
N ASN A 336 1.25 3.02 -10.83
CA ASN A 336 1.14 1.79 -11.60
C ASN A 336 0.95 0.53 -10.73
N ALA A 337 0.85 0.70 -9.41
CA ALA A 337 0.63 -0.41 -8.49
C ALA A 337 -0.64 -1.19 -8.85
N ILE A 338 -0.57 -2.49 -8.59
CA ILE A 338 -1.70 -3.39 -8.67
C ILE A 338 -2.37 -3.41 -7.28
N MET A 339 -3.68 -3.31 -7.30
CA MET A 339 -4.55 -3.49 -6.15
C MET A 339 -5.21 -4.86 -6.27
N LEU A 340 -5.12 -5.65 -5.20
CA LEU A 340 -5.76 -6.94 -5.08
C LEU A 340 -6.90 -6.82 -4.06
N PHE A 341 -8.09 -7.25 -4.45
CA PHE A 341 -9.22 -7.44 -3.57
C PHE A 341 -9.54 -8.92 -3.54
N ARG A 342 -9.49 -9.55 -2.37
CA ARG A 342 -9.92 -10.93 -2.15
C ARG A 342 -11.27 -10.92 -1.46
N LEU A 343 -12.25 -11.54 -2.08
CA LEU A 343 -13.63 -11.57 -1.64
C LEU A 343 -13.97 -12.98 -1.16
N ASP A 344 -14.51 -13.07 0.04
CA ASP A 344 -15.09 -14.31 0.56
C ASP A 344 -16.60 -14.26 0.28
N VAL A 345 -17.05 -15.11 -0.64
CA VAL A 345 -18.42 -15.11 -1.15
C VAL A 345 -19.12 -16.38 -0.71
N GLU A 346 -20.35 -16.27 -0.21
CA GLU A 346 -21.22 -17.42 0.06
C GLU A 346 -22.39 -17.45 -0.93
N GLN A 347 -22.63 -18.61 -1.53
CA GLN A 347 -23.76 -18.87 -2.41
C GLN A 347 -24.39 -20.21 -2.08
N ARG A 348 -25.66 -20.22 -1.62
CA ARG A 348 -26.45 -21.45 -1.36
C ARG A 348 -25.62 -22.57 -0.69
N TYR A 349 -24.95 -22.26 0.42
CA TYR A 349 -24.09 -23.16 1.20
C TYR A 349 -22.72 -23.51 0.59
N ARG A 350 -22.31 -22.84 -0.50
CA ARG A 350 -20.95 -22.93 -1.03
C ARG A 350 -20.20 -21.65 -0.72
N GLN A 351 -19.07 -21.79 -0.03
CA GLN A 351 -18.10 -20.71 0.11
C GLN A 351 -17.17 -20.71 -1.11
N SER A 352 -16.86 -19.54 -1.63
CA SER A 352 -15.97 -19.35 -2.76
C SER A 352 -15.09 -18.13 -2.53
N ASP A 353 -13.82 -18.25 -2.88
CA ASP A 353 -12.85 -17.18 -2.76
C ASP A 353 -12.59 -16.59 -4.14
N LEU A 354 -12.92 -15.32 -4.32
CA LEU A 354 -12.69 -14.60 -5.58
C LEU A 354 -11.57 -13.57 -5.40
N SER A 355 -10.78 -13.37 -6.43
CA SER A 355 -9.78 -12.30 -6.50
C SER A 355 -10.14 -11.34 -7.62
N MET A 356 -10.25 -10.06 -7.29
CA MET A 356 -10.32 -8.96 -8.24
C MET A 356 -8.99 -8.20 -8.24
N ILE A 357 -8.38 -8.08 -9.41
CA ILE A 357 -7.13 -7.37 -9.65
C ILE A 357 -7.44 -6.10 -10.44
N VAL A 358 -6.94 -4.96 -9.95
CA VAL A 358 -7.19 -3.65 -10.57
C VAL A 358 -5.90 -2.82 -10.57
N HIS A 359 -5.60 -2.11 -11.64
CA HIS A 359 -4.51 -1.12 -11.62
C HIS A 359 -4.96 0.17 -10.92
N ARG A 360 -4.13 0.70 -10.01
CA ARG A 360 -4.40 1.95 -9.30
C ARG A 360 -4.67 3.11 -10.25
N CYS A 361 -3.84 3.29 -11.27
CA CYS A 361 -4.03 4.35 -12.27
C CYS A 361 -5.36 4.24 -13.02
N SER A 362 -5.89 3.02 -13.23
CA SER A 362 -7.18 2.83 -13.86
C SER A 362 -8.31 3.34 -12.97
N VAL A 363 -8.26 3.07 -11.66
CA VAL A 363 -9.25 3.61 -10.71
C VAL A 363 -9.14 5.12 -10.58
N MET A 364 -7.93 5.66 -10.53
CA MET A 364 -7.72 7.12 -10.49
C MET A 364 -8.35 7.83 -11.69
N LYS A 365 -8.32 7.23 -12.89
CA LYS A 365 -8.96 7.78 -14.10
C LYS A 365 -10.49 7.76 -14.06
N LEU A 366 -11.10 6.98 -13.17
CA LEU A 366 -12.56 6.92 -12.99
C LEU A 366 -13.08 8.05 -12.09
N LEU A 367 -12.19 8.71 -11.35
CA LEU A 367 -12.58 9.76 -10.42
C LEU A 367 -13.03 11.01 -11.17
N PRO A 368 -14.10 11.68 -10.71
CA PRO A 368 -14.43 13.00 -11.21
C PRO A 368 -13.29 13.99 -10.94
N PRO A 369 -13.18 15.06 -11.73
CA PRO A 369 -12.25 16.15 -11.43
C PRO A 369 -12.46 16.70 -10.01
N PRO A 370 -11.39 17.14 -9.31
CA PRO A 370 -11.50 17.60 -7.92
C PRO A 370 -12.56 18.68 -7.65
N GLN A 371 -12.80 19.56 -8.62
CA GLN A 371 -13.83 20.60 -8.53
C GLN A 371 -15.27 20.06 -8.50
N ASP A 372 -15.48 18.83 -8.96
CA ASP A 372 -16.80 18.19 -9.06
C ASP A 372 -17.05 17.23 -7.90
N TRP A 373 -16.11 17.14 -6.94
CA TRP A 373 -16.26 16.25 -5.79
C TRP A 373 -17.45 16.70 -4.92
N PRO A 374 -18.38 15.79 -4.61
CA PRO A 374 -19.59 16.15 -3.92
C PRO A 374 -19.28 16.67 -2.50
N THR A 375 -19.97 17.74 -2.11
CA THR A 375 -19.86 18.30 -0.75
C THR A 375 -20.56 17.41 0.29
N ILE A 376 -21.49 16.55 -0.14
CA ILE A 376 -22.31 15.68 0.72
C ILE A 376 -22.17 14.23 0.22
N SER A 377 -22.07 13.28 1.15
CA SER A 377 -21.81 11.84 0.92
C SER A 377 -22.90 11.04 0.16
N SER A 378 -23.77 11.68 -0.62
CA SER A 378 -24.85 11.02 -1.37
C SER A 378 -24.39 10.49 -2.73
N GLY A 379 -23.19 9.91 -2.79
CA GLY A 379 -22.58 9.44 -4.03
C GLY A 379 -23.42 8.33 -4.69
N ARG A 380 -23.87 8.59 -5.92
CA ARG A 380 -24.41 7.56 -6.83
C ARG A 380 -23.40 6.43 -6.95
N ILE A 381 -23.86 5.19 -6.78
CA ILE A 381 -23.04 4.01 -7.07
C ILE A 381 -22.88 3.93 -8.58
N ARG A 382 -21.62 3.93 -9.04
CA ARG A 382 -21.29 3.65 -10.44
C ARG A 382 -21.31 2.13 -10.61
N GLU A 383 -22.29 1.63 -11.34
CA GLU A 383 -22.49 0.18 -11.54
C GLU A 383 -21.26 -0.46 -12.17
N TRP A 384 -20.97 -1.72 -11.82
CA TRP A 384 -19.77 -2.41 -12.31
C TRP A 384 -19.66 -2.39 -13.84
N GLN A 385 -20.76 -2.56 -14.56
CA GLN A 385 -20.77 -2.54 -16.03
C GLN A 385 -20.28 -1.21 -16.62
N GLU A 386 -20.35 -0.10 -15.88
CA GLU A 386 -19.91 1.23 -16.32
C GLU A 386 -18.43 1.50 -16.08
N TRP A 387 -17.75 0.72 -15.24
CA TRP A 387 -16.35 1.00 -14.86
C TRP A 387 -15.43 -0.22 -14.84
N GLY A 388 -15.94 -1.39 -14.46
CA GLY A 388 -15.19 -2.58 -14.11
C GLY A 388 -14.64 -3.41 -15.27
N PRO A 389 -15.41 -3.73 -16.34
CA PRO A 389 -14.99 -4.68 -17.37
C PRO A 389 -13.63 -4.40 -18.03
N GLU A 390 -13.28 -3.13 -18.22
CA GLU A 390 -12.01 -2.74 -18.86
C GLU A 390 -10.85 -2.56 -17.89
N VAL A 391 -11.12 -2.45 -16.59
CA VAL A 391 -10.11 -2.08 -15.58
C VAL A 391 -9.85 -3.15 -14.54
N SER A 392 -10.73 -4.14 -14.43
CA SER A 392 -10.67 -5.21 -13.44
C SER A 392 -10.51 -6.58 -14.10
N CYS A 393 -9.71 -7.44 -13.48
CA CYS A 393 -9.55 -8.84 -13.84
C CYS A 393 -10.02 -9.70 -12.66
N TRP A 394 -10.86 -10.70 -12.94
CA TRP A 394 -11.41 -11.61 -11.94
C TRP A 394 -10.82 -13.00 -12.07
N MET A 395 -10.52 -13.62 -10.93
CA MET A 395 -10.02 -14.99 -10.86
C MET A 395 -10.72 -15.72 -9.70
N GLU A 396 -11.07 -16.98 -9.94
CA GLU A 396 -11.52 -17.88 -8.88
C GLU A 396 -10.31 -18.54 -8.21
N ASN A 397 -10.19 -18.40 -6.90
CA ASN A 397 -9.13 -19.05 -6.15
C ASN A 397 -9.54 -20.50 -5.90
N LYS A 398 -9.07 -21.42 -6.75
CA LYS A 398 -9.23 -22.85 -6.48
C LYS A 398 -8.41 -23.18 -5.23
N ALA A 399 -9.07 -23.61 -4.17
CA ALA A 399 -8.38 -24.21 -3.04
C ALA A 399 -7.51 -25.37 -3.57
N HIS A 400 -6.19 -25.27 -3.41
CA HIS A 400 -5.31 -26.41 -3.62
C HIS A 400 -5.58 -27.39 -2.47
N SER A 401 -6.55 -28.28 -2.69
CA SER A 401 -6.90 -29.40 -1.82
C SER A 401 -5.78 -30.43 -1.75
#